data_AF-A0A7X6TX79-F1
#
_entry.id   AF-A0A7X6TX79-F1
#
_cell.length_a   1.000
_cell.length_b   1.000
_cell.length_c   1.000
_cell.angle_alpha   90.00
_cell.angle_beta   90.00
_cell.angle_gamma   90.00
#
_symmetry.space_group_name_H-M   'P 1'
#
loop_
_entity.id
_entity.type
_entity.pdbx_description
1 polymer ?
#
loop_
_entity_poly.entity_id
_entity_poly.type
_entity_poly.pdbx_seq_one_letter_code
_entity_poly.pdbx_strand_id
1 'polypeptide(L)' 'MSRVGENIRKVREASGMTEKTLAKNLGVAERFIIDVEGGRRVMNESMIQRCSK' A
#
# COMPACT_ATOMS: atom_id res chain seq x y z
N MET A 1 3.73 -6.99 -13.32
CA MET A 1 2.58 -6.99 -12.39
C MET A 1 3.10 -7.45 -11.04
N SER A 2 3.57 -6.53 -10.21
CA SER A 2 4.18 -6.87 -8.92
C SER A 2 3.09 -7.32 -7.95
N ARG A 3 3.13 -8.61 -7.60
CA ARG A 3 2.18 -9.35 -6.76
C ARG A 3 1.78 -8.65 -5.45
N VAL A 4 2.65 -7.77 -4.96
CA VAL A 4 2.48 -7.01 -3.72
C VAL A 4 1.59 -5.78 -3.89
N GLY A 5 1.78 -4.98 -4.95
CA GLY A 5 1.03 -3.73 -5.16
C GLY A 5 -0.46 -3.99 -5.37
N GLU A 6 -0.78 -5.06 -6.10
CA GLU A 6 -2.17 -5.47 -6.34
C GLU A 6 -2.84 -6.00 -5.05
N ASN A 7 -2.10 -6.73 -4.21
CA ASN A 7 -2.60 -7.18 -2.91
C ASN A 7 -2.86 -6.00 -1.97
N ILE A 8 -1.99 -4.99 -1.95
CA ILE A 8 -2.19 -3.78 -1.15
C ILE A 8 -3.45 -3.05 -1.60
N ARG A 9 -3.64 -2.91 -2.91
CA ARG A 9 -4.86 -2.30 -3.46
C ARG A 9 -6.11 -3.07 -3.06
N LYS A 10 -6.09 -4.40 -3.16
CA LYS A 10 -7.21 -5.26 -2.73
C LYS A 10 -7.51 -5.13 -1.23
N VAL A 11 -6.49 -5.13 -0.39
CA VAL A 11 -6.67 -4.95 1.08
C VAL A 11 -7.19 -3.55 1.39
N ARG A 12 -6.69 -2.52 0.69
CA ARG A 12 -7.13 -1.13 0.83
C ARG A 12 -8.60 -0.97 0.43
N GLU A 13 -8.98 -1.51 -0.73
CA GLU A 13 -10.36 -1.52 -1.22
C GLU A 13 -11.27 -2.30 -0.27
N ALA A 14 -10.85 -3.47 0.23
CA ALA A 14 -11.59 -4.24 1.22
C ALA A 14 -11.75 -3.53 2.57
N SER A 15 -10.78 -2.69 2.95
CA SER A 15 -10.79 -1.92 4.20
C SER A 15 -11.43 -0.54 4.06
N GLY A 16 -11.91 -0.15 2.87
CA GLY A 16 -12.47 1.17 2.60
C GLY A 16 -11.49 2.35 2.82
N MET A 17 -10.19 2.08 2.81
CA MET A 17 -9.16 3.10 3.03
C MET A 17 -8.77 3.78 1.70
N THR A 18 -8.38 5.05 1.76
CA THR A 18 -7.82 5.76 0.59
C THR A 18 -6.30 5.66 0.61
N GLU A 19 -5.64 5.90 -0.53
CA GLU A 19 -4.18 5.91 -0.60
C GLU A 19 -3.58 6.91 0.40
N LYS A 20 -4.27 8.03 0.65
CA LYS A 20 -3.89 9.02 1.68
C LYS A 20 -3.97 8.48 3.09
N THR A 21 -5.05 7.78 3.45
CA THR A 21 -5.19 7.22 4.81
C THR A 21 -4.17 6.11 5.04
N LEU A 22 -3.97 5.25 4.05
CA LEU A 22 -2.95 4.20 4.12
C LEU A 22 -1.55 4.81 4.24
N ALA A 23 -1.24 5.83 3.42
CA ALA A 23 0.01 6.56 3.47
C ALA A 23 0.28 7.16 4.86
N LYS A 24 -0.73 7.81 5.44
CA LYS A 24 -0.63 8.44 6.76
C LYS A 24 -0.42 7.41 7.88
N ASN A 25 -1.11 6.28 7.83
CA ASN A 25 -0.95 5.20 8.81
C ASN A 25 0.42 4.51 8.69
N LEU A 26 0.91 4.35 7.46
CA LEU A 26 2.24 3.79 7.18
C LEU A 26 3.39 4.78 7.43
N GLY A 27 3.09 6.08 7.57
CA GLY A 27 4.11 7.14 7.60
C GLY A 27 4.87 7.31 6.28
N VAL A 28 4.24 6.94 5.16
CA VAL A 28 4.80 7.11 3.81
C VAL A 28 4.09 8.22 3.05
N ALA A 29 4.68 8.67 1.95
CA ALA A 29 4.02 9.63 1.06
C ALA A 29 2.87 8.97 0.29
N GLU A 30 1.80 9.71 0.00
CA GLU A 30 0.71 9.25 -0.88
C GLU A 30 1.25 8.76 -2.24
N ARG A 31 2.22 9.48 -2.80
CA ARG A 31 2.88 9.10 -4.05
C ARG A 31 3.62 7.76 -3.96
N PHE A 32 4.09 7.39 -2.77
CA PHE A 32 4.69 6.07 -2.53
C PHE A 32 3.65 4.96 -2.69
N ILE A 33 2.44 5.14 -2.14
CA ILE A 33 1.33 4.19 -2.31
C ILE A 33 0.96 4.06 -3.79
N ILE A 34 0.81 5.18 -4.49
CA ILE A 34 0.48 5.20 -5.93
C ILE A 34 1.55 4.48 -6.75
N ASP A 35 2.84 4.69 -6.44
CA ASP A 35 3.93 4.01 -7.12
C ASP A 35 3.98 2.51 -6.79
N VAL A 36 3.60 2.12 -5.56
CA VAL A 36 3.51 0.72 -5.16
C VAL A 36 2.33 0.02 -5.85
N GLU A 37 1.15 0.63 -5.82
CA GLU A 37 -0.05 0.11 -6.50
C GLU A 37 0.11 0.10 -8.02
N GLY A 38 0.83 1.07 -8.57
CA GLY A 38 1.17 1.16 -9.99
C GLY A 38 2.34 0.26 -10.42
N GLY A 39 2.95 -0.50 -9.51
CA GLY A 39 4.06 -1.40 -9.81
C GLY A 39 5.40 -0.72 -10.11
N ARG A 40 5.51 0.59 -9.88
CA ARG A 40 6.77 1.37 -9.96
C ARG A 40 7.67 1.16 -8.74
N ARG A 41 7.10 0.78 -7.60
CA ARG A 41 7.84 0.44 -6.37
C ARG A 41 7.38 -0.90 -5.79
N VAL A 42 8.31 -1.62 -5.17
CA VAL A 42 8.01 -2.84 -4.41
C VAL A 42 8.01 -2.47 -2.94
N MET A 43 6.86 -2.68 -2.28
CA MET A 43 6.76 -2.56 -0.83
C MET A 43 7.29 -3.85 -0.19
N ASN A 44 8.16 -3.71 0.82
CA ASN A 44 8.73 -4.85 1.52
C ASN A 44 7.70 -5.46 2.49
N GLU A 45 7.80 -6.76 2.79
CA GLU A 45 6.89 -7.46 3.71
C GLU A 45 6.80 -6.80 5.09
N SER A 46 7.88 -6.17 5.56
CA SER A 46 7.90 -5.41 6.81
C SER A 46 6.93 -4.23 6.83
N MET A 47 6.71 -3.58 5.68
CA MET A 47 5.72 -2.51 5.53
C MET A 47 4.31 -3.08 5.42
N ILE A 48 4.13 -4.23 4.75
CA ILE A 48 2.83 -4.91 4.67
C ILE A 48 2.37 -5.37 6.06
N GLN A 49 3.27 -5.91 6.88
CA GLN A 49 2.95 -6.28 8.25
C GLN A 49 2.55 -5.08 9.12
N ARG A 50 3.06 -3.88 8.84
CA ARG A 50 2.60 -2.65 9.50
C ARG A 50 1.20 -2.23 9.08
N CYS A 51 0.76 -2.58 7.86
CA CYS A 51 -0.63 -2.38 7.43
C CYS A 51 -1.61 -3.43 7.97
N SER A 52 -1.11 -4.64 8.24
CA SER A 52 -1.96 -5.80 8.57
C SER A 52 -2.27 -5.94 10.07
N LYS A 53 -1.77 -5.03 10.91
CA LYS A 53 -1.94 -5.09 12.37
C LYS A 53 -2.86 -3.96 12.83
#